data_AF-A0A9R0DER9-F1
#
_entry.id   AF-A0A9R0DER9-F1
#
_cell.length_a   1.000
_cell.length_b   1.000
_cell.length_c   1.000
_cell.angle_alpha   90.00
_cell.angle_beta   90.00
_cell.angle_gamma   90.00
#
_symmetry.space_group_name_H-M   'P 1'
#
loop_
_entity.id
_entity.type
_entity.pdbx_description
1 polymer ?
#
loop_
_entity_poly.entity_id
_entity_poly.type
_entity_poly.pdbx_seq_one_letter_code
_entity_poly.pdbx_strand_id
1 'polypeptide(L)'
;MTMSMLVTCLSRKFLAGRYKSLPYYQATMFACAIEDCLAQVRILAECNNQLRLLKTMADIGILRAKKYQIKTVENREDLTRINTKDLGSMQYKLDKLVADRLYFQEVLEETYQELAQYRCFSVLISCNKEVEEREVYRMWLTEEEAKNKVSRRELMKQLRLQRIHIKTVAYDTDVVIEQLKSKIEDAALNSEIRERYVTNWQCARTEQHTQRIEDTESGPSTAIAYFRNRSDQEQRVHAEIDLLVNIFINETLTQVENWMNKYDTDMEAIDLKITIMKNKYQDEVARRKGMEEDLAHHDVQMTQWNDFKDAREKARLYRKKMTESAIIVQAWWRGLLVRLEMGPYRPKKKPGFRPDKGKKK
;
A
#
# COMPACT_ATOMS: atom_id res chain seq x y z
N MET A 1 -36.42 83.27 65.00
CA MET A 1 -37.18 82.71 66.15
C MET A 1 -38.61 83.26 66.28
N THR A 2 -39.00 84.28 65.52
CA THR A 2 -40.31 84.96 65.65
C THR A 2 -41.42 84.38 64.76
N MET A 3 -41.15 83.98 63.50
CA MET A 3 -42.16 83.36 62.63
C MET A 3 -42.53 81.92 63.01
N SER A 4 -41.55 81.11 63.44
CA SER A 4 -41.81 79.72 63.89
C SER A 4 -42.74 79.72 65.11
N MET A 5 -42.57 80.63 66.07
CA MET A 5 -43.49 80.75 67.21
C MET A 5 -44.89 81.23 66.77
N LEU A 6 -44.99 82.15 65.79
CA LEU A 6 -46.27 82.63 65.25
C LEU A 6 -47.03 81.50 64.54
N VAL A 7 -46.35 80.74 63.68
CA VAL A 7 -46.91 79.60 62.94
C VAL A 7 -47.24 78.45 63.89
N THR A 8 -46.42 78.16 64.91
CA THR A 8 -46.69 77.10 65.89
C THR A 8 -47.88 77.46 66.79
N CYS A 9 -48.06 78.74 67.12
CA CYS A 9 -49.19 79.23 67.92
C CYS A 9 -50.50 79.26 67.13
N LEU A 10 -50.45 79.62 65.84
CA LEU A 10 -51.58 79.54 64.91
C LEU A 10 -51.95 78.10 64.58
N SER A 11 -50.97 77.25 64.28
CA SER A 11 -51.16 75.86 63.87
C SER A 11 -51.73 74.98 65.00
N ARG A 12 -51.24 75.12 66.24
CA ARG A 12 -51.78 74.34 67.38
C ARG A 12 -53.22 74.69 67.77
N LYS A 13 -53.70 75.91 67.49
CA LYS A 13 -55.10 76.29 67.74
C LYS A 13 -56.03 75.99 66.56
N PHE A 14 -55.53 75.99 65.31
CA PHE A 14 -56.34 75.72 64.11
C PHE A 14 -56.45 74.23 63.74
N LEU A 15 -55.43 73.42 64.04
CA LEU A 15 -55.48 71.96 63.82
C LEU A 15 -56.51 71.25 64.70
N ALA A 16 -57.01 71.91 65.76
CA ALA A 16 -58.15 71.48 66.56
C ALA A 16 -59.51 71.87 65.93
N GLY A 17 -59.67 71.65 64.62
CA GLY A 17 -60.90 71.09 64.07
C GLY A 17 -62.20 71.89 63.97
N ARG A 18 -62.27 73.24 64.08
CA ARG A 18 -63.58 73.93 63.88
C ARG A 18 -63.65 75.22 63.06
N TYR A 19 -62.55 75.77 62.55
CA TYR A 19 -62.65 76.96 61.68
C TYR A 19 -61.75 76.82 60.45
N LYS A 20 -62.34 76.81 59.25
CA LYS A 20 -61.61 76.94 57.96
C LYS A 20 -61.21 78.39 57.66
N SER A 21 -61.74 79.34 58.43
CA SER A 21 -61.50 80.77 58.26
C SER A 21 -61.28 81.44 59.61
N LEU A 22 -60.34 82.39 59.64
CA LEU A 22 -60.06 83.23 60.80
C LEU A 22 -61.22 84.21 61.04
N PRO A 23 -61.53 84.53 62.31
CA PRO A 23 -62.37 85.66 62.66
C PRO A 23 -61.88 86.93 61.97
N TYR A 24 -62.79 87.79 61.50
CA TYR A 24 -62.47 88.97 60.68
C TYR A 24 -61.34 89.82 61.28
N TYR A 25 -61.46 90.18 62.57
CA TYR A 25 -60.44 90.96 63.26
C TYR A 25 -59.06 90.28 63.29
N GLN A 26 -59.00 88.96 63.49
CA GLN A 26 -57.74 88.21 63.48
C GLN A 26 -57.16 88.12 62.06
N ALA A 27 -57.98 87.84 61.06
CA ALA A 27 -57.55 87.78 59.66
C ALA A 27 -56.98 89.13 59.19
N THR A 28 -57.68 90.24 59.48
CA THR A 28 -57.21 91.59 59.13
C THR A 28 -55.93 91.95 59.88
N MET A 29 -55.84 91.63 61.18
CA MET A 29 -54.62 91.88 61.96
C MET A 29 -53.40 91.11 61.42
N PHE A 30 -53.58 89.83 61.04
CA PHE A 30 -52.51 89.04 60.42
C PHE A 30 -52.19 89.51 58.99
N ALA A 31 -53.20 89.91 58.21
CA ALA A 31 -52.99 90.47 56.88
C ALA A 31 -52.18 91.78 56.95
N CYS A 32 -52.51 92.71 57.85
CA CYS A 32 -51.72 93.92 58.07
C CYS A 32 -50.29 93.61 58.51
N ALA A 33 -50.10 92.64 59.41
CA ALA A 33 -48.77 92.22 59.82
C ALA A 33 -47.94 91.62 58.66
N ILE A 34 -48.58 90.85 57.77
CA ILE A 34 -47.91 90.30 56.58
C ILE A 34 -47.64 91.40 55.55
N GLU A 35 -48.55 92.36 55.38
CA GLU A 35 -48.37 93.54 54.53
C GLU A 35 -47.16 94.37 54.97
N ASP A 36 -47.02 94.61 56.28
CA ASP A 36 -45.85 95.25 56.86
C ASP A 36 -44.58 94.42 56.61
N CYS A 37 -44.66 93.08 56.74
CA CYS A 37 -43.53 92.20 56.42
C CYS A 37 -43.15 92.25 54.94
N LEU A 38 -44.13 92.30 54.03
CA LEU A 38 -43.91 92.43 52.59
C LEU A 38 -43.26 93.78 52.26
N ALA A 39 -43.73 94.86 52.88
CA ALA A 39 -43.12 96.18 52.77
C ALA A 39 -41.65 96.14 53.25
N GLN A 40 -41.37 95.52 54.39
CA GLN A 40 -40.01 95.36 54.91
C GLN A 40 -39.12 94.51 53.99
N VAL A 41 -39.63 93.40 53.43
CA VAL A 41 -38.88 92.56 52.48
C VAL A 41 -38.58 93.31 51.19
N ARG A 42 -39.53 94.11 50.69
CA ARG A 42 -39.32 94.99 49.51
C ARG A 42 -38.28 96.08 49.80
N ILE A 43 -38.38 96.75 50.94
CA ILE A 43 -37.37 97.74 51.38
C ILE A 43 -35.99 97.07 51.48
N LEU A 44 -35.89 95.88 52.07
CA LEU A 44 -34.63 95.14 52.14
C LEU A 44 -34.07 94.77 50.75
N ALA A 45 -34.93 94.49 49.78
CA ALA A 45 -34.51 94.22 48.40
C ALA A 45 -34.05 95.49 47.67
N GLU A 46 -34.74 96.62 47.87
CA GLU A 46 -34.50 97.88 47.16
C GLU A 46 -33.38 98.72 47.77
N CYS A 47 -33.26 98.75 49.11
CA CYS A 47 -32.28 99.57 49.82
C CYS A 47 -30.91 98.89 49.96
N ASN A 48 -30.81 97.58 49.71
CA ASN A 48 -29.53 96.87 49.79
C ASN A 48 -28.72 96.99 48.48
N ASN A 49 -28.33 98.23 48.18
CA ASN A 49 -27.57 98.60 46.98
C ASN A 49 -26.25 97.82 46.86
N GLN A 50 -25.58 97.56 47.98
CA GLN A 50 -24.33 96.80 48.00
C GLN A 50 -24.54 95.35 47.53
N LEU A 51 -25.57 94.67 48.03
CA LEU A 51 -25.89 93.30 47.61
C LEU A 51 -26.32 93.24 46.14
N ARG A 52 -27.07 94.25 45.67
CA ARG A 52 -27.46 94.37 44.26
C ARG A 52 -26.23 94.54 43.37
N LEU A 53 -25.31 95.41 43.74
CA LEU A 53 -24.05 95.61 43.02
C LEU A 53 -23.23 94.32 42.98
N LEU A 54 -23.05 93.67 44.12
CA LEU A 54 -22.33 92.38 44.21
C LEU A 54 -22.98 91.32 43.32
N LYS A 55 -24.31 91.20 43.32
CA LYS A 55 -25.02 90.28 42.43
C LYS A 55 -24.81 90.62 40.95
N THR A 56 -24.93 91.89 40.58
CA THR A 56 -24.70 92.32 39.19
C THR A 56 -23.26 92.13 38.72
N MET A 57 -22.28 92.27 39.62
CA MET A 57 -20.88 92.00 39.33
C MET A 57 -20.63 90.51 39.15
N ALA A 58 -21.26 89.68 39.98
CA ALA A 58 -21.12 88.25 39.92
C ALA A 58 -21.82 87.66 38.67
N ASP A 59 -22.95 88.25 38.26
CA ASP A 59 -23.66 87.93 37.02
C ASP A 59 -23.13 88.67 35.78
N ILE A 60 -22.05 89.45 35.88
CA ILE A 60 -21.64 90.36 34.80
C ILE A 60 -21.34 89.63 33.49
N GLY A 61 -20.86 88.39 33.57
CA GLY A 61 -20.64 87.53 32.40
C GLY A 61 -21.95 87.16 31.71
N ILE A 62 -22.97 86.80 32.49
CA ILE A 62 -24.32 86.46 32.00
C ILE A 62 -25.01 87.71 31.43
N LEU A 63 -24.91 88.84 32.14
CA LEU A 63 -25.51 90.12 31.73
C LEU A 63 -24.87 90.67 30.45
N ARG A 64 -23.54 90.54 30.29
CA ARG A 64 -22.85 90.87 29.04
C ARG A 64 -23.30 89.97 27.90
N ALA A 65 -23.36 88.66 28.12
CA ALA A 65 -23.83 87.72 27.10
C ALA A 65 -25.26 88.04 26.64
N LYS A 66 -26.15 88.38 27.59
CA LYS A 66 -27.53 88.84 27.30
C LYS A 66 -27.57 90.15 26.51
N LYS A 67 -26.72 91.13 26.85
CA LYS A 67 -26.64 92.42 26.15
C LYS A 67 -26.20 92.27 24.69
N TYR A 68 -25.27 91.36 24.42
CA TYR A 68 -24.73 91.12 23.08
C TYR A 68 -25.42 89.97 22.33
N GLN A 69 -26.56 89.47 22.85
CA GLN A 69 -27.34 88.35 22.27
C GLN A 69 -26.50 87.10 21.96
N ILE A 70 -25.43 86.89 22.73
CA ILE A 70 -24.62 85.67 22.62
C ILE A 70 -25.46 84.54 23.22
N LYS A 71 -25.72 83.47 22.44
CA LYS A 71 -26.34 82.24 22.94
C LYS A 71 -25.46 81.67 24.06
N THR A 72 -25.79 81.99 25.31
CA THR A 72 -25.30 81.24 26.45
C THR A 72 -25.84 79.83 26.31
N VAL A 73 -24.97 78.83 26.45
CA VAL A 73 -25.39 77.43 26.47
C VAL A 73 -26.46 77.29 27.56
N GLU A 74 -27.71 77.10 27.15
CA GLU A 74 -28.75 76.57 28.01
C GLU A 74 -28.31 75.14 28.35
N ASN A 75 -27.50 74.99 29.39
CA ASN A 75 -27.21 73.68 29.95
C ASN A 75 -28.53 73.15 30.51
N ARG A 76 -29.18 72.29 29.71
CA ARG A 76 -30.49 71.67 29.93
C ARG A 76 -30.55 70.68 31.10
N GLU A 77 -29.59 70.74 32.02
CA GLU A 77 -29.57 69.89 33.19
C GLU A 77 -29.37 70.78 34.42
N ASP A 78 -30.46 71.04 35.14
CA ASP A 78 -30.47 71.80 36.40
C ASP A 78 -29.47 71.26 37.44
N LEU A 79 -28.99 70.02 37.28
CA LEU A 79 -27.96 69.40 38.10
C LEU A 79 -26.51 69.85 37.81
N THR A 80 -26.25 70.46 36.65
CA THR A 80 -24.89 70.91 36.24
C THR A 80 -24.56 72.34 36.69
N ARG A 81 -25.54 73.13 37.14
CA ARG A 81 -25.30 74.48 37.68
C ARG A 81 -24.63 74.46 39.06
N ILE A 82 -24.83 73.39 39.82
CA ILE A 82 -24.26 73.25 41.17
C ILE A 82 -22.99 72.42 41.06
N ASN A 83 -21.87 73.09 40.78
CA ASN A 83 -20.57 72.44 40.90
C ASN A 83 -20.32 72.13 42.38
N THR A 84 -20.26 70.84 42.74
CA THR A 84 -20.10 70.37 44.12
C THR A 84 -18.84 70.92 44.81
N LYS A 85 -17.85 71.36 44.03
CA LYS A 85 -16.62 72.00 44.51
C LYS A 85 -16.76 73.52 44.71
N ASP A 86 -17.83 74.14 44.22
CA ASP A 86 -18.08 75.58 44.20
C ASP A 86 -19.30 76.01 45.04
N LEU A 87 -19.89 75.11 45.85
CA LEU A 87 -20.99 75.47 46.79
C LEU A 87 -20.60 76.58 47.78
N GLY A 88 -19.31 76.77 48.05
CA GLY A 88 -18.78 77.84 48.89
C GLY A 88 -18.68 79.20 48.19
N SER A 89 -18.86 79.23 46.87
CA SER A 89 -18.74 80.42 46.04
C SER A 89 -19.71 81.51 46.46
N MET A 90 -19.24 82.75 46.36
CA MET A 90 -20.08 83.92 46.61
C MET A 90 -21.25 83.96 45.62
N GLN A 91 -21.05 83.49 44.38
CA GLN A 91 -22.10 83.43 43.36
C GLN A 91 -23.28 82.56 43.81
N TYR A 92 -23.01 81.31 44.22
CA TYR A 92 -24.04 80.37 44.68
C TYR A 92 -24.79 80.90 45.91
N LYS A 93 -24.07 81.49 46.87
CA LYS A 93 -24.68 82.09 48.07
C LYS A 93 -25.62 83.24 47.71
N LEU A 94 -25.23 84.09 46.75
CA LEU A 94 -26.05 85.19 46.27
C LEU A 94 -27.27 84.70 45.47
N ASP A 95 -27.09 83.70 44.59
CA ASP A 95 -28.19 83.06 43.85
C ASP A 95 -29.22 82.42 44.78
N LYS A 96 -28.74 81.65 45.76
CA LYS A 96 -29.59 81.04 46.78
C LYS A 96 -30.34 82.09 47.59
N LEU A 97 -29.67 83.14 48.05
CA LEU A 97 -30.30 84.21 48.83
C LEU A 97 -31.40 84.90 48.02
N VAL A 98 -31.16 85.18 46.73
CA VAL A 98 -32.18 85.77 45.84
C VAL A 98 -33.36 84.80 45.66
N ALA A 99 -33.11 83.51 45.44
CA ALA A 99 -34.16 82.50 45.30
C ALA A 99 -34.99 82.34 46.59
N ASP A 100 -34.34 82.21 47.75
CA ASP A 100 -34.99 82.08 49.05
C ASP A 100 -35.83 83.33 49.37
N ARG A 101 -35.33 84.53 49.01
CA ARG A 101 -36.07 85.79 49.18
C ARG A 101 -37.30 85.86 48.28
N LEU A 102 -37.17 85.53 46.99
CA LEU A 102 -38.30 85.53 46.05
C LEU A 102 -39.36 84.53 46.48
N TYR A 103 -38.96 83.31 46.83
CA TYR A 103 -39.87 82.30 47.36
C TYR A 103 -40.59 82.79 48.63
N PHE A 104 -39.87 83.40 49.57
CA PHE A 104 -40.47 83.95 50.78
C PHE A 104 -41.47 85.09 50.47
N GLN A 105 -41.13 85.95 49.51
CA GLN A 105 -42.02 87.02 49.06
C GLN A 105 -43.28 86.44 48.39
N GLU A 106 -43.16 85.47 47.50
CA GLU A 106 -44.29 84.80 46.83
C GLU A 106 -45.23 84.16 47.86
N VAL A 107 -44.68 83.38 48.80
CA VAL A 107 -45.49 82.74 49.87
C VAL A 107 -46.21 83.77 50.73
N LEU A 108 -45.54 84.88 51.10
CA LEU A 108 -46.16 85.95 51.87
C LEU A 108 -47.23 86.72 51.07
N GLU A 109 -47.00 87.01 49.79
CA GLU A 109 -47.94 87.70 48.91
C GLU A 109 -49.20 86.85 48.70
N GLU A 110 -49.05 85.56 48.43
CA GLU A 110 -50.16 84.62 48.29
C GLU A 110 -50.92 84.44 49.61
N THR A 111 -50.20 84.32 50.74
CA THR A 111 -50.83 84.21 52.08
C THR A 111 -51.56 85.49 52.46
N TYR A 112 -51.03 86.66 52.11
CA TYR A 112 -51.70 87.95 52.31
C TYR A 112 -52.99 88.05 51.50
N GLN A 113 -52.95 87.70 50.22
CA GLN A 113 -54.13 87.69 49.35
C GLN A 113 -55.19 86.71 49.88
N GLU A 114 -54.77 85.53 50.34
CA GLU A 114 -55.66 84.52 50.91
C GLU A 114 -56.33 84.99 52.22
N LEU A 115 -55.57 85.66 53.09
CA LEU A 115 -56.09 86.22 54.34
C LEU A 115 -57.02 87.41 54.11
N ALA A 116 -56.71 88.28 53.14
CA ALA A 116 -57.49 89.46 52.80
C ALA A 116 -58.83 89.11 52.13
N GLN A 117 -58.84 88.10 51.24
CA GLN A 117 -60.03 87.73 50.45
C GLN A 117 -60.86 86.63 51.10
N TYR A 118 -60.21 85.58 51.62
CA TYR A 118 -60.86 84.34 52.04
C TYR A 118 -60.72 84.07 53.55
N ARG A 119 -59.90 84.86 54.25
CA ARG A 119 -59.61 84.73 55.69
C ARG A 119 -59.01 83.37 56.05
N CYS A 120 -58.27 82.74 55.14
CA CYS A 120 -57.58 81.47 55.37
C CYS A 120 -56.08 81.57 55.03
N PHE A 121 -55.32 80.54 55.39
CA PHE A 121 -53.85 80.49 55.24
C PHE A 121 -53.39 79.10 54.76
N SER A 122 -54.18 78.46 53.90
CA SER A 122 -53.91 77.13 53.37
C SER A 122 -52.66 77.08 52.49
N VAL A 123 -52.31 78.19 51.85
CA VAL A 123 -51.05 78.34 51.10
C VAL A 123 -49.85 78.12 52.02
N LEU A 124 -49.81 78.85 53.14
CA LEU A 124 -48.73 78.72 54.13
C LEU A 124 -48.64 77.29 54.74
N ILE A 125 -49.77 76.63 54.95
CA ILE A 125 -49.79 75.24 55.44
C ILE A 125 -49.20 74.29 54.39
N SER A 126 -49.60 74.45 53.13
CA SER A 126 -49.13 73.59 52.03
C SER A 126 -47.63 73.78 51.80
N CYS A 127 -47.14 75.04 51.74
CA CYS A 127 -45.72 75.33 51.59
C CYS A 127 -44.89 74.77 52.76
N ASN A 128 -45.35 74.87 54.00
CA ASN A 128 -44.65 74.26 55.13
C ASN A 128 -44.57 72.73 55.03
N LYS A 129 -45.64 72.06 54.58
CA LYS A 129 -45.63 70.61 54.36
C LYS A 129 -44.64 70.21 53.25
N GLU A 130 -44.61 70.94 52.14
CA GLU A 130 -43.64 70.70 51.07
C GLU A 130 -42.19 70.86 51.56
N VAL A 131 -41.92 71.84 52.43
CA VAL A 131 -40.60 72.02 53.05
C VAL A 131 -40.25 70.84 53.96
N GLU A 132 -41.19 70.40 54.81
CA GLU A 132 -41.01 69.22 55.68
C GLU A 132 -40.74 67.94 54.87
N GLU A 133 -41.54 67.67 53.83
CA GLU A 133 -41.37 66.51 52.95
C GLU A 133 -40.02 66.53 52.21
N ARG A 134 -39.59 67.71 51.76
CA ARG A 134 -38.28 67.90 51.13
C ARG A 134 -37.13 67.63 52.09
N GLU A 135 -37.28 67.97 53.37
CA GLU A 135 -36.28 67.69 54.39
C GLU A 135 -36.18 66.19 54.70
N VAL A 136 -37.32 65.51 54.84
CA VAL A 136 -37.38 64.05 54.98
C VAL A 136 -36.72 63.35 53.79
N TYR A 137 -37.02 63.79 52.57
CA TYR A 137 -36.41 63.25 51.36
C TYR A 137 -34.89 63.45 51.33
N ARG A 138 -34.40 64.63 51.76
CA ARG A 138 -32.95 64.89 51.88
C ARG A 138 -32.30 63.96 52.89
N MET A 139 -32.92 63.73 54.05
CA MET A 139 -32.40 62.78 55.04
C MET A 139 -32.32 61.36 54.48
N TRP A 140 -33.39 60.89 53.83
CA TRP A 140 -33.41 59.59 53.17
C TRP A 140 -32.29 59.46 52.13
N LEU A 141 -32.11 60.48 51.29
CA LEU A 141 -31.07 60.49 50.26
C LEU A 141 -29.67 60.43 50.86
N THR A 142 -29.41 61.12 51.98
CA THR A 142 -28.10 61.05 52.67
C THR A 142 -27.81 59.68 53.26
N GLU A 143 -28.83 59.02 53.83
CA GLU A 143 -28.68 57.66 54.36
C GLU A 143 -28.40 56.65 53.24
N GLU A 144 -29.12 56.77 52.13
CA GLU A 144 -28.95 55.91 50.96
C GLU A 144 -27.59 56.13 50.29
N GLU A 145 -27.12 57.38 50.23
CA GLU A 145 -25.77 57.70 49.75
C GLU A 145 -24.68 57.08 50.65
N ALA A 146 -24.88 57.08 51.97
CA ALA A 146 -23.98 56.45 52.92
C ALA A 146 -23.95 54.93 52.76
N LYS A 147 -25.11 54.28 52.60
CA LYS A 147 -25.20 52.83 52.28
C LYS A 147 -24.48 52.52 50.98
N ASN A 148 -24.73 53.28 49.92
CA ASN A 148 -24.07 53.12 48.63
C ASN A 148 -22.55 53.33 48.70
N LYS A 149 -22.05 54.23 49.55
CA LYS A 149 -20.61 54.38 49.81
C LYS A 149 -20.01 53.14 50.47
N VAL A 150 -20.72 52.49 51.39
CA VAL A 150 -20.27 51.24 52.03
C VAL A 150 -20.27 50.10 51.00
N SER A 151 -21.37 49.90 50.28
CA SER A 151 -21.47 48.86 49.25
C SER A 151 -20.40 48.99 48.18
N ARG A 152 -20.13 50.20 47.69
CA ARG A 152 -19.04 50.45 46.72
C ARG A 152 -17.66 50.06 47.28
N ARG A 153 -17.38 50.36 48.56
CA ARG A 153 -16.12 49.98 49.20
C ARG A 153 -15.97 48.46 49.31
N GLU A 154 -17.05 47.76 49.68
CA GLU A 154 -17.03 46.30 49.79
C GLU A 154 -16.88 45.63 48.43
N LEU A 155 -17.62 46.08 47.41
CA LEU A 155 -17.44 45.58 46.03
C LEU A 155 -16.00 45.81 45.54
N MET A 156 -15.42 46.97 45.79
CA MET A 156 -14.02 47.24 45.42
C MET A 156 -13.03 46.31 46.14
N LYS A 157 -13.29 45.97 47.41
CA LYS A 157 -12.50 45.00 48.17
C LYS A 157 -12.62 43.61 47.57
N GLN A 158 -13.83 43.16 47.26
CA GLN A 158 -14.08 41.86 46.63
C GLN A 158 -13.41 41.77 45.26
N LEU A 159 -13.50 42.81 44.44
CA LEU A 159 -12.85 42.87 43.13
C LEU A 159 -11.32 42.78 43.26
N ARG A 160 -10.73 43.47 44.25
CA ARG A 160 -9.30 43.35 44.55
C ARG A 160 -8.91 41.93 44.97
N LEU A 161 -9.70 41.30 45.85
CA LEU A 161 -9.46 39.93 46.31
C LEU A 161 -9.57 38.92 45.16
N GLN A 162 -10.61 39.02 44.32
CA GLN A 162 -10.74 38.16 43.14
C GLN A 162 -9.57 38.34 42.17
N ARG A 163 -9.13 39.58 41.94
CA ARG A 163 -7.96 39.84 41.07
C ARG A 163 -6.68 39.21 41.62
N ILE A 164 -6.48 39.21 42.94
CA ILE A 164 -5.35 38.53 43.58
C ILE A 164 -5.49 37.02 43.43
N HIS A 165 -6.66 36.47 43.75
CA HIS A 165 -6.93 35.04 43.66
C HIS A 165 -6.71 34.51 42.23
N ILE A 166 -7.24 35.18 41.22
CA ILE A 166 -7.04 34.81 39.80
C ILE A 166 -5.56 34.80 39.45
N LYS A 167 -4.77 35.78 39.90
CA LYS A 167 -3.33 35.81 39.66
C LYS A 167 -2.59 34.66 40.34
N THR A 168 -2.94 34.35 41.59
CA THR A 168 -2.34 33.23 42.33
C THR A 168 -2.67 31.90 41.67
N VAL A 169 -3.94 31.67 41.33
CA VAL A 169 -4.36 30.43 40.65
C VAL A 169 -3.67 30.31 39.29
N ALA A 170 -3.58 31.39 38.51
CA ALA A 170 -2.88 31.37 37.23
C ALA A 170 -1.39 30.98 37.40
N TYR A 171 -0.71 31.57 38.38
CA TYR A 171 0.68 31.22 38.68
C TYR A 171 0.83 29.76 39.13
N ASP A 172 -0.02 29.29 40.04
CA ASP A 172 0.03 27.91 40.51
C ASP A 172 -0.24 26.92 39.36
N THR A 173 -1.19 27.25 38.48
CA THR A 173 -1.46 26.44 37.28
C THR A 173 -0.28 26.45 36.31
N ASP A 174 0.38 27.58 36.10
CA ASP A 174 1.56 27.67 35.23
C ASP A 174 2.72 26.83 35.77
N VAL A 175 2.94 26.82 37.09
CA VAL A 175 3.93 25.95 37.74
C VAL A 175 3.61 24.47 37.54
N VAL A 176 2.34 24.08 37.70
CA VAL A 176 1.90 22.69 37.45
C VAL A 176 2.08 22.31 35.98
N ILE A 177 1.74 23.21 35.04
CA ILE A 177 1.94 22.99 33.61
C ILE A 177 3.41 22.75 33.31
N GLU A 178 4.32 23.54 33.89
CA GLU A 178 5.76 23.38 33.66
C GLU A 178 6.31 22.07 34.23
N GLN A 179 5.86 21.67 35.42
CA GLN A 179 6.21 20.36 35.98
C GLN A 179 5.70 19.20 35.11
N LEU A 180 4.50 19.32 34.56
CA LEU A 180 3.93 18.29 33.68
C LEU A 180 4.69 18.22 32.35
N LYS A 181 5.10 19.36 31.77
CA LYS A 181 5.96 19.38 30.58
C LYS A 181 7.28 18.67 30.81
N SER A 182 7.98 19.01 31.90
CA SER A 182 9.25 18.35 32.26
C SER A 182 9.08 16.83 32.42
N LYS A 183 7.98 16.36 33.06
CA LYS A 183 7.70 14.93 33.16
C LYS A 183 7.45 14.26 31.81
N ILE A 184 6.79 14.95 30.87
CA ILE A 184 6.56 14.46 29.51
C ILE A 184 7.89 14.36 28.75
N GLU A 185 8.73 15.39 28.84
CA GLU A 185 10.06 15.40 28.22
C GLU A 185 10.95 14.27 28.78
N ASP A 186 10.99 14.09 30.10
CA ASP A 186 11.72 12.99 30.75
C ASP A 186 11.19 11.62 30.31
N ALA A 187 9.87 11.46 30.21
CA ALA A 187 9.25 10.22 29.74
C ALA A 187 9.59 9.92 28.27
N ALA A 188 9.58 10.94 27.42
CA ALA A 188 9.96 10.82 26.00
C ALA A 188 11.43 10.42 25.85
N LEU A 189 12.34 11.11 26.58
CA LEU A 189 13.77 10.80 26.58
C LEU A 189 14.04 9.37 27.08
N ASN A 190 13.39 8.96 28.18
CA ASN A 190 13.52 7.61 28.72
C ASN A 190 13.00 6.55 27.74
N SER A 191 11.90 6.83 27.02
CA SER A 191 11.38 5.95 25.98
C SER A 191 12.40 5.77 24.84
N GLU A 192 13.00 6.86 24.36
CA GLU A 192 14.01 6.83 23.29
C GLU A 192 15.27 6.08 23.72
N ILE A 193 15.74 6.28 24.96
CA ILE A 193 16.89 5.54 25.51
C ILE A 193 16.58 4.04 25.59
N ARG A 194 15.38 3.67 26.05
CA ARG A 194 14.96 2.26 26.12
C ARG A 194 14.85 1.64 24.74
N GLU A 195 14.30 2.36 23.76
CA GLU A 195 14.19 1.89 22.38
C GLU A 195 15.57 1.62 21.78
N ARG A 196 16.52 2.56 21.92
CA ARG A 196 17.91 2.37 21.48
C ARG A 196 18.56 1.18 22.18
N TYR A 197 18.37 1.04 23.49
CA TYR A 197 18.92 -0.08 24.25
C TYR A 197 18.39 -1.43 23.74
N VAL A 198 17.07 -1.57 23.59
CA VAL A 198 16.42 -2.80 23.12
C VAL A 198 16.86 -3.13 21.69
N THR A 199 16.93 -2.13 20.82
CA THR A 199 17.36 -2.30 19.42
C THR A 199 18.80 -2.79 19.36
N ASN A 200 19.73 -2.12 20.06
CA ASN A 200 21.14 -2.51 20.09
C ASN A 200 21.31 -3.91 20.71
N TRP A 201 20.57 -4.21 21.77
CA TRP A 201 20.58 -5.53 22.40
C TRP A 201 20.11 -6.62 21.44
N GLN A 202 19.01 -6.37 20.71
CA GLN A 202 18.47 -7.31 19.74
C GLN A 202 19.43 -7.50 18.55
N CYS A 203 20.05 -6.43 18.05
CA CYS A 203 21.08 -6.51 17.01
C CYS A 203 22.27 -7.35 17.45
N ALA A 204 22.85 -7.06 18.63
CA ALA A 204 23.99 -7.81 19.16
C ALA A 204 23.65 -9.29 19.40
N ARG A 205 22.44 -9.58 19.89
CA ARG A 205 21.95 -10.96 20.05
C ARG A 205 21.81 -11.67 18.71
N THR A 206 21.28 -10.99 17.70
CA THR A 206 21.12 -11.56 16.34
C THR A 206 22.48 -11.82 15.72
N GLU A 207 23.41 -10.87 15.80
CA GLU A 207 24.79 -11.01 15.33
C GLU A 207 25.51 -12.19 16.02
N GLN A 208 25.37 -12.31 17.34
CA GLN A 208 25.90 -13.46 18.08
C GLN A 208 25.30 -14.78 17.61
N HIS A 209 23.99 -14.83 17.34
CA HIS A 209 23.35 -16.03 16.82
C HIS A 209 23.84 -16.38 15.42
N THR A 210 23.91 -15.41 14.51
CA THR A 210 24.44 -15.59 13.17
C THR A 210 25.87 -16.12 13.22
N GLN A 211 26.74 -15.53 14.03
CA GLN A 211 28.12 -15.99 14.18
C GLN A 211 28.18 -17.42 14.73
N ARG A 212 27.38 -17.76 15.75
CA ARG A 212 27.35 -19.13 16.29
C ARG A 212 26.88 -20.15 15.26
N ILE A 213 25.91 -19.79 14.44
CA ILE A 213 25.42 -20.64 13.35
C ILE A 213 26.56 -20.83 12.34
N GLU A 214 27.20 -19.75 11.90
CA GLU A 214 28.33 -19.80 10.96
C GLU A 214 29.49 -20.65 11.51
N ASP A 215 29.88 -20.46 12.77
CA ASP A 215 30.94 -21.24 13.42
C ASP A 215 30.59 -22.74 13.46
N THR A 216 29.31 -23.06 13.73
CA THR A 216 28.84 -24.45 13.82
C THR A 216 28.70 -25.09 12.44
N GLU A 217 28.23 -24.34 11.45
CA GLU A 217 27.95 -24.83 10.09
C GLU A 217 29.17 -24.83 9.17
N SER A 218 30.18 -23.99 9.44
CA SER A 218 31.38 -23.86 8.60
C SER A 218 32.16 -25.17 8.48
N GLY A 219 32.36 -25.89 9.59
CA GLY A 219 33.05 -27.20 9.62
C GLY A 219 32.34 -28.26 8.77
N PRO A 220 31.06 -28.57 9.05
CA PRO A 220 30.27 -29.48 8.24
C PRO A 220 30.16 -29.04 6.77
N SER A 221 29.96 -27.75 6.49
CA SER A 221 29.83 -27.23 5.12
C SER A 221 31.12 -27.41 4.32
N THR A 222 32.28 -27.15 4.92
CA THR A 222 33.58 -27.39 4.28
C THR A 222 33.83 -28.88 4.04
N ALA A 223 33.47 -29.75 4.99
CA ALA A 223 33.56 -31.20 4.82
C ALA A 223 32.65 -31.71 3.69
N ILE A 224 31.39 -31.24 3.64
CA ILE A 224 30.44 -31.57 2.57
C ILE A 224 31.00 -31.12 1.21
N ALA A 225 31.52 -29.89 1.11
CA ALA A 225 32.12 -29.39 -0.11
C ALA A 225 33.33 -30.24 -0.55
N TYR A 226 34.17 -30.65 0.39
CA TYR A 226 35.31 -31.54 0.14
C TYR A 226 34.88 -32.90 -0.42
N PHE A 227 33.92 -33.57 0.24
CA PHE A 227 33.44 -34.89 -0.22
C PHE A 227 32.69 -34.80 -1.54
N ARG A 228 31.94 -33.72 -1.77
CA ARG A 228 31.29 -33.48 -3.07
C ARG A 228 32.31 -33.38 -4.19
N ASN A 229 33.34 -32.55 -4.04
CA ASN A 229 34.39 -32.41 -5.04
C ASN A 229 35.14 -33.74 -5.27
N ARG A 230 35.38 -34.50 -4.19
CA ARG A 230 36.01 -35.82 -4.31
C ARG A 230 35.13 -36.83 -5.05
N SER A 231 33.84 -36.89 -4.74
CA SER A 231 32.88 -37.73 -5.45
C SER A 231 32.79 -37.36 -6.93
N ASP A 232 32.74 -36.06 -7.26
CA ASP A 232 32.72 -35.59 -8.65
C ASP A 232 33.99 -36.02 -9.40
N GLN A 233 35.15 -35.95 -8.75
CA GLN A 233 36.41 -36.42 -9.33
C GLN A 233 36.44 -37.94 -9.54
N GLU A 234 35.96 -38.72 -8.56
CA GLU A 234 35.86 -40.18 -8.68
C GLU A 234 34.93 -40.56 -9.84
N GLN A 235 33.76 -39.92 -9.96
CA GLN A 235 32.83 -40.14 -11.08
C GLN A 235 33.48 -39.85 -12.44
N ARG A 236 34.26 -38.78 -12.56
CA ARG A 236 35.00 -38.46 -13.79
C ARG A 236 36.01 -39.54 -14.15
N VAL A 237 36.81 -39.99 -13.18
CA VAL A 237 37.80 -41.06 -13.38
C VAL A 237 37.11 -42.38 -13.75
N HIS A 238 36.00 -42.72 -13.08
CA HIS A 238 35.21 -43.91 -13.41
C HIS A 238 34.69 -43.86 -14.86
N ALA A 239 34.15 -42.72 -15.29
CA ALA A 239 33.69 -42.56 -16.67
C ALA A 239 34.84 -42.71 -17.71
N GLU A 240 36.05 -42.25 -17.40
CA GLU A 240 37.23 -42.45 -18.25
C GLU A 240 37.65 -43.92 -18.30
N ILE A 241 37.66 -44.62 -17.15
CA ILE A 241 37.95 -46.05 -17.08
C ILE A 241 36.92 -46.85 -17.89
N ASP A 242 35.63 -46.57 -17.71
CA ASP A 242 34.57 -47.24 -18.46
C ASP A 242 34.71 -47.00 -19.97
N LEU A 243 35.07 -45.79 -20.39
CA LEU A 243 35.35 -45.48 -21.79
C LEU A 243 36.52 -46.32 -22.32
N LEU A 244 37.63 -46.40 -21.59
CA LEU A 244 38.80 -47.20 -21.98
C LEU A 244 38.47 -48.69 -22.06
N VAL A 245 37.73 -49.21 -21.08
CA VAL A 245 37.28 -50.62 -21.06
C VAL A 245 36.38 -50.88 -22.27
N ASN A 246 35.46 -49.98 -22.59
CA ASN A 246 34.60 -50.11 -23.78
C ASN A 246 35.40 -50.07 -25.08
N ILE A 247 36.42 -49.22 -25.20
CA ILE A 247 37.32 -49.21 -26.36
C ILE A 247 38.02 -50.57 -26.48
N PHE A 248 38.59 -51.09 -25.40
CA PHE A 248 39.27 -52.38 -25.41
C PHE A 248 38.32 -53.54 -25.78
N ILE A 249 37.10 -53.56 -25.22
CA ILE A 249 36.08 -54.54 -25.60
C ILE A 249 35.80 -54.45 -27.10
N ASN A 250 35.57 -53.26 -27.64
CA ASN A 250 35.31 -53.07 -29.07
C ASN A 250 36.49 -53.49 -29.95
N GLU A 251 37.73 -53.20 -29.55
CA GLU A 251 38.93 -53.67 -30.24
C GLU A 251 39.00 -55.20 -30.26
N THR A 252 38.76 -55.86 -29.12
CA THR A 252 38.74 -57.33 -29.06
C THR A 252 37.61 -57.94 -29.91
N LEU A 253 36.41 -57.35 -29.89
CA LEU A 253 35.30 -57.77 -30.74
C LEU A 253 35.65 -57.62 -32.23
N THR A 254 36.28 -56.51 -32.61
CA THR A 254 36.74 -56.29 -33.99
C THR A 254 37.80 -57.31 -34.39
N GLN A 255 38.72 -57.68 -33.49
CA GLN A 255 39.69 -58.75 -33.76
C GLN A 255 39.00 -60.10 -33.93
N VAL A 256 38.04 -60.44 -33.08
CA VAL A 256 37.24 -61.67 -33.21
C VAL A 256 36.50 -61.69 -34.54
N GLU A 257 35.85 -60.59 -34.92
CA GLU A 257 35.16 -60.45 -36.21
C GLU A 257 36.11 -60.62 -37.40
N ASN A 258 37.32 -60.03 -37.33
CA ASN A 258 38.35 -60.24 -38.34
C ASN A 258 38.79 -61.70 -38.45
N TRP A 259 38.95 -62.41 -37.32
CA TRP A 259 39.27 -63.83 -37.31
C TRP A 259 38.13 -64.70 -37.82
N MET A 260 36.88 -64.36 -37.50
CA MET A 260 35.69 -65.02 -38.04
C MET A 260 35.63 -64.86 -39.56
N ASN A 261 35.74 -63.62 -40.06
CA ASN A 261 35.76 -63.34 -41.50
C ASN A 261 36.88 -64.10 -42.20
N LYS A 262 38.09 -64.13 -41.61
CA LYS A 262 39.20 -64.92 -42.16
C LYS A 262 38.86 -66.40 -42.23
N TYR A 263 38.35 -66.98 -41.13
CA TYR A 263 37.97 -68.38 -41.08
C TYR A 263 36.91 -68.72 -42.13
N ASP A 264 35.87 -67.89 -42.26
CA ASP A 264 34.83 -68.06 -43.28
C ASP A 264 35.43 -68.01 -44.69
N THR A 265 36.31 -67.04 -45.00
CA THR A 265 36.97 -66.98 -46.32
C THR A 265 37.88 -68.18 -46.59
N ASP A 266 38.63 -68.66 -45.58
CA ASP A 266 39.48 -69.83 -45.70
C ASP A 266 38.62 -71.10 -45.90
N MET A 267 37.48 -71.20 -45.21
CA MET A 267 36.53 -72.29 -45.34
C MET A 267 35.88 -72.31 -46.73
N GLU A 268 35.41 -71.16 -47.23
CA GLU A 268 34.89 -71.01 -48.59
C GLU A 268 35.94 -71.39 -49.64
N ALA A 269 37.21 -71.01 -49.44
CA ALA A 269 38.30 -71.38 -50.34
C ALA A 269 38.58 -72.89 -50.34
N ILE A 270 38.51 -73.54 -49.17
CA ILE A 270 38.63 -75.00 -49.03
C ILE A 270 37.44 -75.70 -49.70
N ASP A 271 36.21 -75.26 -49.46
CA ASP A 271 35.01 -75.83 -50.06
C ASP A 271 35.01 -75.69 -51.58
N LEU A 272 35.46 -74.54 -52.10
CA LEU A 272 35.67 -74.35 -53.53
C LEU A 272 36.71 -75.32 -54.08
N LYS A 273 37.84 -75.52 -53.37
CA LYS A 273 38.87 -76.49 -53.76
C LYS A 273 38.34 -77.92 -53.75
N ILE A 274 37.55 -78.31 -52.74
CA ILE A 274 36.88 -79.61 -52.68
C ILE A 274 35.95 -79.78 -53.90
N THR A 275 35.17 -78.75 -54.21
CA THR A 275 34.26 -78.75 -55.37
C THR A 275 35.01 -78.93 -56.68
N ILE A 276 36.10 -78.18 -56.89
CA ILE A 276 36.96 -78.31 -58.07
C ILE A 276 37.55 -79.74 -58.16
N MET A 277 38.06 -80.28 -57.05
CA MET A 277 38.63 -81.62 -57.04
C MET A 277 37.57 -82.71 -57.29
N LYS A 278 36.35 -82.53 -56.76
CA LYS A 278 35.21 -83.40 -57.03
C LYS A 278 34.82 -83.37 -58.51
N ASN A 279 34.77 -82.18 -59.13
CA ASN A 279 34.50 -82.05 -60.56
C ASN A 279 35.60 -82.73 -61.39
N LYS A 280 36.89 -82.49 -61.09
CA LYS A 280 38.00 -83.19 -61.75
C LYS A 280 37.90 -84.71 -61.61
N TYR A 281 37.53 -85.20 -60.43
CA TYR A 281 37.30 -86.62 -60.20
C TYR A 281 36.12 -87.15 -61.04
N GLN A 282 35.02 -86.40 -61.12
CA GLN A 282 33.88 -86.75 -61.97
C GLN A 282 34.26 -86.76 -63.46
N ASP A 283 35.04 -85.79 -63.94
CA ASP A 283 35.55 -85.74 -65.31
C ASP A 283 36.44 -86.95 -65.61
N GLU A 284 37.35 -87.31 -64.69
CA GLU A 284 38.19 -88.51 -64.83
C GLU A 284 37.37 -89.80 -64.82
N VAL A 285 36.34 -89.90 -63.97
CA VAL A 285 35.41 -91.03 -63.97
C VAL A 285 34.62 -91.10 -65.28
N ALA A 286 34.13 -89.98 -65.79
CA ALA A 286 33.44 -89.91 -67.07
C ALA A 286 34.37 -90.31 -68.23
N ARG A 287 35.62 -89.84 -68.23
CA ARG A 287 36.66 -90.24 -69.18
C ARG A 287 36.94 -91.73 -69.11
N ARG A 288 37.06 -92.29 -67.90
CA ARG A 288 37.23 -93.74 -67.68
C ARG A 288 36.05 -94.53 -68.23
N LYS A 289 34.82 -94.09 -67.93
CA LYS A 289 33.60 -94.73 -68.40
C LYS A 289 33.47 -94.69 -69.92
N GLY A 290 33.80 -93.54 -70.55
CA GLY A 290 33.86 -93.43 -72.01
C GLY A 290 34.86 -94.41 -72.62
N MET A 291 36.07 -94.54 -72.04
CA MET A 291 37.05 -95.53 -72.49
C MET A 291 36.58 -96.99 -72.26
N GLU A 292 35.85 -97.27 -71.18
CA GLU A 292 35.22 -98.59 -70.94
C GLU A 292 34.12 -98.89 -71.97
N GLU A 293 33.30 -97.89 -72.34
CA GLU A 293 32.27 -98.00 -73.38
C GLU A 293 32.91 -98.22 -74.77
N ASP A 294 33.99 -97.49 -75.10
CA ASP A 294 34.75 -97.69 -76.34
C ASP A 294 35.41 -99.09 -76.39
N LEU A 295 35.99 -99.56 -75.28
CA LEU A 295 36.54 -100.91 -75.17
C LEU A 295 35.46 -101.97 -75.35
N ALA A 296 34.30 -101.82 -74.69
CA ALA A 296 33.17 -102.72 -74.86
C ALA A 296 32.66 -102.70 -76.32
N HIS A 297 32.61 -101.53 -76.96
CA HIS A 297 32.27 -101.41 -78.37
C HIS A 297 33.27 -102.15 -79.26
N HIS A 298 34.56 -101.98 -79.02
CA HIS A 298 35.62 -102.68 -79.73
C HIS A 298 35.60 -104.20 -79.49
N ASP A 299 35.28 -104.67 -78.27
CA ASP A 299 35.13 -106.10 -77.97
C ASP A 299 33.94 -106.71 -78.73
N VAL A 300 32.82 -105.99 -78.83
CA VAL A 300 31.68 -106.39 -79.68
C VAL A 300 32.08 -106.43 -81.16
N GLN A 301 32.85 -105.45 -81.64
CA GLN A 301 33.37 -105.46 -83.01
C GLN A 301 34.34 -106.63 -83.25
N MET A 302 35.22 -106.92 -82.29
CA MET A 302 36.19 -108.01 -82.35
C MET A 302 35.52 -109.38 -82.32
N THR A 303 34.49 -109.56 -81.48
CA THR A 303 33.68 -110.79 -81.44
C THR A 303 32.90 -110.97 -82.75
N GLN A 304 32.25 -109.92 -83.27
CA GLN A 304 31.61 -109.97 -84.59
C GLN A 304 32.60 -110.28 -85.73
N TRP A 305 33.83 -109.76 -85.66
CA TRP A 305 34.88 -110.07 -86.62
C TRP A 305 35.38 -111.51 -86.51
N ASN A 306 35.53 -112.03 -85.28
CA ASN A 306 35.89 -113.41 -85.02
C ASN A 306 34.77 -114.37 -85.47
N ASP A 307 33.51 -114.06 -85.20
CA ASP A 307 32.36 -114.83 -85.67
C ASP A 307 32.28 -114.81 -87.20
N PHE A 308 32.55 -113.67 -87.84
CA PHE A 308 32.66 -113.59 -89.30
C PHE A 308 33.79 -114.48 -89.84
N LYS A 309 34.95 -114.48 -89.16
CA LYS A 309 36.09 -115.36 -89.49
C LYS A 309 35.74 -116.83 -89.31
N ASP A 310 35.11 -117.20 -88.20
CA ASP A 310 34.71 -118.58 -87.89
C ASP A 310 33.60 -119.08 -88.83
N ALA A 311 32.62 -118.24 -89.16
CA ALA A 311 31.61 -118.55 -90.16
C ALA A 311 32.25 -118.76 -91.55
N ARG A 312 33.23 -117.92 -91.92
CA ARG A 312 34.01 -118.07 -93.15
C ARG A 312 34.86 -119.34 -93.15
N GLU A 313 35.48 -119.68 -92.03
CA GLU A 313 36.32 -120.87 -91.89
C GLU A 313 35.47 -122.15 -91.90
N LYS A 314 34.30 -122.15 -91.23
CA LYS A 314 33.29 -123.23 -91.32
C LYS A 314 32.79 -123.41 -92.75
N ALA A 315 32.50 -122.31 -93.48
CA ALA A 315 32.13 -122.38 -94.89
C ALA A 315 33.26 -122.94 -95.77
N ARG A 316 34.52 -122.61 -95.48
CA ARG A 316 35.70 -123.18 -96.15
C ARG A 316 35.86 -124.67 -95.86
N LEU A 317 35.74 -125.08 -94.60
CA LEU A 317 35.81 -126.48 -94.16
C LEU A 317 34.65 -127.31 -94.73
N TYR A 318 33.44 -126.75 -94.83
CA TYR A 318 32.30 -127.40 -95.47
C TYR A 318 32.55 -127.61 -96.96
N ARG A 319 33.06 -126.59 -97.67
CA ARG A 319 33.50 -126.74 -99.07
C ARG A 319 34.60 -127.77 -99.23
N LYS A 320 35.58 -127.79 -98.32
CA LYS A 320 36.70 -128.75 -98.33
C LYS A 320 36.20 -130.18 -98.11
N LYS A 321 35.34 -130.42 -97.12
CA LYS A 321 34.67 -131.72 -96.90
C LYS A 321 33.80 -132.12 -98.08
N MET A 322 33.10 -131.19 -98.72
CA MET A 322 32.32 -131.48 -99.92
C MET A 322 33.22 -131.91 -101.07
N THR A 323 34.37 -131.23 -101.28
CA THR A 323 35.35 -131.65 -102.28
C THR A 323 36.04 -132.95 -101.93
N GLU A 324 36.40 -133.21 -100.67
CA GLU A 324 36.99 -134.49 -100.22
C GLU A 324 36.00 -135.64 -100.36
N SER A 325 34.73 -135.42 -100.01
CA SER A 325 33.66 -136.41 -100.22
C SER A 325 33.44 -136.67 -101.71
N ALA A 326 33.46 -135.61 -102.54
CA ALA A 326 33.43 -135.75 -104.00
C ALA A 326 34.66 -136.49 -104.54
N ILE A 327 35.85 -136.30 -103.96
CA ILE A 327 37.09 -137.02 -104.32
C ILE A 327 37.03 -138.48 -103.86
N ILE A 328 36.47 -138.80 -102.69
CA ILE A 328 36.29 -140.16 -102.19
C ILE A 328 35.26 -140.91 -103.06
N VAL A 329 34.15 -140.26 -103.42
CA VAL A 329 33.18 -140.83 -104.38
C VAL A 329 33.84 -141.01 -105.76
N GLN A 330 34.62 -140.04 -106.23
CA GLN A 330 35.40 -140.20 -107.48
C GLN A 330 36.48 -141.28 -107.39
N ALA A 331 37.11 -141.49 -106.24
CA ALA A 331 38.15 -142.50 -106.01
C ALA A 331 37.55 -143.89 -105.82
N TRP A 332 36.36 -143.99 -105.21
CA TRP A 332 35.57 -145.21 -105.12
C TRP A 332 35.08 -145.62 -106.51
N TRP A 333 34.57 -144.68 -107.32
CA TRP A 333 34.17 -144.95 -108.70
C TRP A 333 35.36 -145.32 -109.60
N ARG A 334 36.51 -144.64 -109.45
CA ARG A 334 37.76 -144.99 -110.15
C ARG A 334 38.32 -146.36 -109.70
N GLY A 335 38.22 -146.69 -108.42
CA GLY A 335 38.63 -148.00 -107.88
C GLY A 335 37.67 -149.15 -108.19
N LEU A 336 36.41 -148.85 -108.51
CA LEU A 336 35.43 -149.79 -109.06
C LEU A 336 35.72 -150.05 -110.55
N LEU A 337 36.02 -148.99 -111.30
CA LEU A 337 36.42 -149.07 -112.72
C LEU A 337 37.71 -149.88 -112.95
N VAL A 338 38.67 -149.83 -112.01
CA VAL A 338 39.93 -150.60 -112.09
C VAL A 338 39.74 -152.10 -111.78
N ARG A 339 38.66 -152.50 -111.11
CA ARG A 339 38.38 -153.92 -110.76
C ARG A 339 37.50 -154.67 -111.76
N LEU A 340 36.97 -153.99 -112.77
CA LEU A 340 36.04 -154.53 -113.77
C LEU A 340 36.56 -154.41 -115.22
N GLU A 341 37.87 -154.21 -115.42
CA GLU A 341 38.58 -154.23 -116.72
C GLU A 341 37.91 -153.43 -117.87
N MET A 342 37.27 -152.29 -117.56
CA MET A 342 36.65 -151.39 -118.56
C MET A 342 37.38 -150.04 -118.65
N GLY A 343 38.30 -149.94 -119.61
CA GLY A 343 38.61 -148.70 -120.36
C GLY A 343 39.61 -147.70 -119.75
N PRO A 344 40.14 -146.76 -120.55
CA PRO A 344 41.54 -146.76 -120.97
C PRO A 344 42.47 -145.90 -120.10
N TYR A 345 43.67 -146.43 -119.85
CA TYR A 345 44.78 -145.74 -119.20
C TYR A 345 45.52 -144.84 -120.21
N ARG A 346 45.74 -143.58 -119.78
CA ARG A 346 46.69 -142.56 -120.29
C ARG A 346 46.20 -141.52 -121.33
N PRO A 347 46.83 -140.32 -121.37
CA PRO A 347 46.21 -139.07 -120.89
C PRO A 347 46.25 -137.93 -121.93
N LYS A 348 45.65 -136.76 -121.63
CA LYS A 348 45.96 -135.52 -122.38
C LYS A 348 46.35 -134.37 -121.44
N LYS A 349 47.54 -133.83 -121.76
CA LYS A 349 48.12 -132.57 -121.28
C LYS A 349 47.35 -131.36 -121.81
N LYS A 350 47.62 -130.22 -121.15
CA LYS A 350 47.52 -128.80 -121.56
C LYS A 350 46.20 -128.07 -121.25
N PRO A 351 46.18 -126.71 -121.26
CA PRO A 351 47.27 -125.72 -121.20
C PRO A 351 47.02 -124.61 -120.15
N GLY A 352 48.01 -123.72 -119.98
CA GLY A 352 47.91 -122.55 -119.10
C GLY A 352 46.99 -121.43 -119.61
N PHE A 353 46.74 -120.45 -118.74
CA PHE A 353 46.19 -119.15 -119.12
C PHE A 353 46.81 -118.02 -118.29
N ARG A 354 47.09 -116.92 -119.00
CA ARG A 354 47.83 -115.72 -118.65
C ARG A 354 46.90 -114.64 -118.05
N PRO A 355 47.46 -113.56 -117.48
CA PRO A 355 46.74 -112.55 -116.71
C PRO A 355 46.06 -111.49 -117.60
N ASP A 356 45.04 -110.80 -117.07
CA ASP A 356 44.56 -109.55 -117.65
C ASP A 356 44.31 -108.45 -116.61
N LYS A 357 44.63 -107.24 -117.07
CA LYS A 357 44.57 -105.92 -116.43
C LYS A 357 43.16 -105.34 -116.56
N GLY A 358 42.81 -104.41 -115.67
CA GLY A 358 41.76 -103.40 -115.90
C GLY A 358 41.35 -102.72 -114.61
N LYS A 359 41.84 -101.51 -114.30
CA LYS A 359 41.41 -100.17 -114.77
C LYS A 359 40.13 -99.65 -114.08
N LYS A 360 40.36 -98.62 -113.26
CA LYS A 360 39.64 -97.34 -113.13
C LYS A 360 38.10 -97.38 -113.01
N LYS A 361 37.61 -97.02 -111.82
CA LYS A 361 37.22 -95.64 -111.54
C LYS A 361 37.54 -95.28 -110.10
#